data_AF-A0A6M1T862-F1
#
_entry.id   AF-A0A6M1T862-F1
#
_cell.length_a   1.000
_cell.length_b   1.000
_cell.length_c   1.000
_cell.angle_alpha   90.00
_cell.angle_beta   90.00
_cell.angle_gamma   90.00
#
_symmetry.space_group_name_H-M   'P 1'
#
loop_
_entity.id
_entity.type
_entity.pdbx_description
1 polymer ?
#
loop_
_entity_poly.entity_id
_entity_poly.type
_entity_poly.pdbx_seq_one_letter_code
_entity_poly.pdbx_strand_id
1 'polypeptide(L)'
;MKFSASNTQQNQLKVIGLILGMLLVGSCNQGVTPEPLPAAPNEKLAYAVAAALDNPDVRKGVHSAMDASPYREHKLVFGEFLSQPEGAALKKAVAQKLGGEDVLNRLLDELPSMDFYLPYETHRETWEHAKSNLFVTCVLDPDIKEATSYHPDGSTETFTSRQAIKEAKIAAMFSLHPQEPKIHKDSLSARRKGYVVTSSRNGGKIQASTTTRVVGIKNYTNDGIFGGDCEFYFMSRRLDESHATKSGMVSVKPALPDLASTKNTNLFIYDGAISASNKLKVRVKEADGGVNGGDDDYGYFIADGPDDYETSKNEGAIGGFPGHDGDPPKAIITLENKGN
;
A
#
# COMPACT_ATOMS: atom_id res chain seq x y z
N MET A 1 -47.88 -64.83 7.95
CA MET A 1 -48.52 -65.61 9.03
C MET A 1 -47.70 -65.38 10.30
N LYS A 2 -48.10 -64.42 11.14
CA LYS A 2 -48.86 -64.58 12.41
C LYS A 2 -48.09 -65.33 13.52
N PHE A 3 -47.63 -64.57 14.52
CA PHE A 3 -47.56 -64.81 15.99
C PHE A 3 -46.92 -63.52 16.54
N SER A 4 -47.56 -62.53 17.18
CA SER A 4 -48.59 -62.40 18.22
C SER A 4 -48.21 -62.91 19.61
N ALA A 5 -48.07 -61.92 20.51
CA ALA A 5 -48.23 -61.92 21.97
C ALA A 5 -47.14 -62.61 22.82
N SER A 6 -46.79 -62.15 24.02
CA SER A 6 -47.08 -60.93 24.77
C SER A 6 -46.25 -60.96 26.07
N ASN A 7 -46.11 -59.78 26.67
CA ASN A 7 -46.21 -59.54 28.12
C ASN A 7 -45.15 -60.05 29.12
N THR A 8 -44.52 -59.04 29.73
CA THR A 8 -44.47 -58.86 31.20
C THR A 8 -43.33 -59.51 31.97
N GLN A 9 -42.23 -58.75 32.11
CA GLN A 9 -41.62 -58.49 33.42
C GLN A 9 -41.47 -56.97 33.56
N GLN A 10 -42.40 -56.27 34.19
CA GLN A 10 -42.50 -56.03 35.65
C GLN A 10 -41.26 -55.38 36.28
N ASN A 11 -41.38 -54.05 36.38
CA ASN A 11 -41.23 -53.25 37.60
C ASN A 11 -39.83 -52.84 38.08
N GLN A 12 -39.82 -51.64 38.69
CA GLN A 12 -38.71 -50.88 39.30
C GLN A 12 -37.99 -49.99 38.26
N LEU A 13 -38.42 -48.75 38.00
CA LEU A 13 -38.34 -47.67 38.98
C LEU A 13 -39.40 -46.58 38.72
N LYS A 14 -39.85 -46.01 39.82
CA LYS A 14 -40.96 -45.09 39.99
C LYS A 14 -40.57 -43.63 39.68
N VAL A 15 -41.46 -42.97 38.93
CA VAL A 15 -42.16 -41.72 39.32
C VAL A 15 -41.44 -40.38 39.07
N ILE A 16 -42.26 -39.40 38.65
CA ILE A 16 -42.07 -37.93 38.56
C ILE A 16 -41.32 -37.48 37.30
N GLY A 17 -41.83 -36.60 36.43
CA GLY A 17 -43.01 -35.75 36.46
C GLY A 17 -42.86 -34.73 35.32
N LEU A 18 -43.96 -34.50 34.63
CA LEU A 18 -44.08 -33.72 33.40
C LEU A 18 -44.24 -32.24 33.77
N ILE A 19 -43.26 -31.37 33.45
CA ILE A 19 -43.45 -29.91 33.44
C ILE A 19 -42.86 -29.30 32.17
N LEU A 20 -43.81 -28.92 31.32
CA LEU A 20 -43.86 -27.80 30.41
C LEU A 20 -42.77 -26.72 30.63
N GLY A 21 -41.93 -26.51 29.61
CA GLY A 21 -41.06 -25.35 29.52
C GLY A 21 -40.71 -25.09 28.07
N MET A 22 -41.41 -24.11 27.46
CA MET A 22 -40.99 -23.45 26.24
C MET A 22 -39.49 -23.11 26.32
N LEU A 23 -38.65 -23.84 25.59
CA LEU A 23 -37.32 -23.33 25.25
C LEU A 23 -37.55 -22.29 24.14
N LEU A 24 -37.65 -21.03 24.55
CA LEU A 24 -37.41 -19.92 23.66
C LEU A 24 -36.05 -20.12 23.00
N VAL A 25 -36.07 -20.04 21.67
CA VAL A 25 -34.90 -19.86 20.81
C VAL A 25 -34.27 -18.52 21.19
N GLY A 26 -33.44 -18.52 22.23
CA GLY A 26 -32.50 -17.47 22.51
C GLY A 26 -31.29 -17.69 21.61
N SER A 27 -31.38 -17.21 20.35
CA SER A 27 -30.16 -16.86 19.64
C SER A 27 -29.37 -15.94 20.55
N CYS A 28 -28.23 -16.42 21.04
CA CYS A 28 -27.18 -15.58 21.59
C CYS A 28 -26.66 -14.68 20.46
N ASN A 29 -27.43 -13.64 20.11
CA ASN A 29 -26.82 -12.40 19.65
C ASN A 29 -26.08 -11.87 20.88
N GLN A 30 -24.84 -12.33 21.07
CA GLN A 30 -23.85 -11.52 21.78
C GLN A 30 -23.72 -10.24 20.97
N GLY A 31 -24.59 -9.28 21.27
CA GLY A 31 -24.44 -7.92 20.84
C GLY A 31 -23.10 -7.46 21.38
N VAL A 32 -22.10 -7.45 20.51
CA VAL A 32 -20.84 -6.75 20.73
C VAL A 32 -21.26 -5.34 21.12
N THR A 33 -21.13 -5.02 22.40
CA THR A 33 -21.40 -3.67 22.88
C THR A 33 -20.43 -2.79 22.09
N PRO A 34 -20.91 -1.78 21.33
CA PRO A 34 -20.02 -0.96 20.53
C PRO A 34 -18.93 -0.43 21.46
N GLU A 35 -17.68 -0.69 21.11
CA GLU A 35 -16.56 -0.17 21.88
C GLU A 35 -16.73 1.35 21.99
N PRO A 36 -16.63 1.92 23.20
CA PRO A 36 -16.87 3.34 23.39
C PRO A 36 -15.90 4.14 22.52
N LEU A 37 -16.42 5.18 21.85
CA LEU A 37 -15.58 6.09 21.08
C LEU A 37 -14.44 6.65 21.95
N PRO A 38 -13.22 6.80 21.41
CA PRO A 38 -12.15 7.47 22.13
C PRO A 38 -12.56 8.86 22.62
N ALA A 39 -12.09 9.24 23.81
CA ALA A 39 -12.45 10.51 24.43
C ALA A 39 -11.78 11.70 23.72
N ALA A 40 -10.48 11.56 23.38
CA ALA A 40 -9.69 12.62 22.78
C ALA A 40 -10.13 12.89 21.32
N PRO A 41 -10.27 14.17 20.89
CA PRO A 41 -10.74 14.52 19.55
C PRO A 41 -9.92 13.89 18.41
N ASN A 42 -8.59 13.94 18.51
CA ASN A 42 -7.67 13.38 17.52
C ASN A 42 -7.82 11.85 17.41
N GLU A 43 -7.87 11.14 18.54
CA GLU A 43 -8.08 9.70 18.59
C GLU A 43 -9.44 9.30 18.03
N LYS A 44 -10.49 10.05 18.36
CA LYS A 44 -11.84 9.83 17.84
C LYS A 44 -11.88 9.96 16.33
N LEU A 45 -11.16 10.94 15.76
CA LEU A 45 -11.03 11.08 14.32
C LEU A 45 -10.24 9.90 13.71
N ALA A 46 -9.09 9.53 14.29
CA ALA A 46 -8.29 8.40 13.82
C ALA A 46 -9.10 7.09 13.79
N TYR A 47 -9.81 6.79 14.87
CA TYR A 47 -10.70 5.64 14.98
C TYR A 47 -11.79 5.65 13.90
N ALA A 48 -12.46 6.79 13.68
CA ALA A 48 -13.53 6.88 12.70
C ALA A 48 -13.02 6.73 11.25
N VAL A 49 -11.83 7.28 10.96
CA VAL A 49 -11.17 7.11 9.66
C VAL A 49 -10.71 5.67 9.46
N ALA A 50 -10.12 5.03 10.47
CA ALA A 50 -9.72 3.62 10.40
C ALA A 50 -10.91 2.72 10.07
N ALA A 51 -12.02 2.89 10.79
CA ALA A 51 -13.24 2.13 10.53
C ALA A 51 -13.81 2.39 9.12
N ALA A 52 -13.75 3.63 8.63
CA ALA A 52 -14.18 3.94 7.27
C ALA A 52 -13.31 3.26 6.19
N LEU A 53 -12.01 3.10 6.46
CA LEU A 53 -11.07 2.43 5.58
C LEU A 53 -11.21 0.90 5.55
N ASP A 54 -12.09 0.29 6.35
CA ASP A 54 -12.46 -1.13 6.18
C ASP A 54 -13.13 -1.37 4.82
N ASN A 55 -13.82 -0.35 4.31
CA ASN A 55 -14.53 -0.42 3.04
C ASN A 55 -13.56 -0.27 1.84
N PRO A 56 -13.47 -1.26 0.93
CA PRO A 56 -12.58 -1.22 -0.23
C PRO A 56 -12.87 -0.07 -1.20
N ASP A 57 -14.12 0.32 -1.39
CA ASP A 57 -14.48 1.43 -2.28
C ASP A 57 -14.02 2.78 -1.71
N VAL A 58 -14.11 2.94 -0.38
CA VAL A 58 -13.57 4.12 0.31
C VAL A 58 -12.06 4.17 0.14
N ARG A 59 -11.35 3.04 0.34
CA ARG A 59 -9.90 2.95 0.11
C ARG A 59 -9.51 3.35 -1.30
N LYS A 60 -10.19 2.81 -2.31
CA LYS A 60 -9.94 3.13 -3.72
C LYS A 60 -10.11 4.63 -4.02
N GLY A 61 -11.14 5.26 -3.47
CA GLY A 61 -11.37 6.71 -3.60
C GLY A 61 -10.26 7.53 -2.95
N VAL A 62 -9.88 7.18 -1.71
CA VAL A 62 -8.77 7.82 -1.00
C VAL A 62 -7.45 7.66 -1.77
N HIS A 63 -7.18 6.48 -2.32
CA HIS A 63 -5.99 6.23 -3.13
C HIS A 63 -5.93 7.12 -4.37
N SER A 64 -7.02 7.13 -5.13
CA SER A 64 -7.13 7.95 -6.34
C SER A 64 -6.92 9.43 -6.02
N ALA A 65 -7.45 9.91 -4.89
CA ALA A 65 -7.26 11.30 -4.44
C ALA A 65 -5.81 11.59 -4.03
N MET A 66 -5.18 10.69 -3.27
CA MET A 66 -3.77 10.80 -2.87
C MET A 66 -2.84 10.82 -4.08
N ASP A 67 -3.06 9.96 -5.07
CA ASP A 67 -2.32 9.94 -6.32
C ASP A 67 -2.45 11.24 -7.11
N ALA A 68 -3.68 11.76 -7.19
CA ALA A 68 -3.99 13.02 -7.84
C ALA A 68 -3.49 14.25 -7.06
N SER A 69 -3.08 14.11 -5.79
CA SER A 69 -2.64 15.24 -4.98
C SER A 69 -1.50 16.00 -5.66
N PRO A 70 -1.57 17.34 -5.77
CA PRO A 70 -0.48 18.15 -6.33
C PRO A 70 0.67 18.34 -5.34
N TYR A 71 0.59 17.79 -4.13
CA TYR A 71 1.55 17.99 -3.04
C TYR A 71 2.46 16.78 -2.85
N ARG A 72 3.69 17.02 -2.37
CA ARG A 72 4.63 15.94 -2.03
C ARG A 72 4.02 14.95 -1.03
N GLU A 73 4.51 13.72 -1.07
CA GLU A 73 4.06 12.61 -0.20
C GLU A 73 2.56 12.28 -0.34
N HIS A 74 1.94 12.73 -1.43
CA HIS A 74 0.53 12.46 -1.72
C HIS A 74 -0.42 13.01 -0.64
N LYS A 75 0.00 14.09 0.05
CA LYS A 75 -0.76 14.70 1.15
C LYS A 75 -2.09 15.26 0.66
N LEU A 76 -3.16 15.00 1.41
CA LEU A 76 -4.47 15.64 1.24
C LEU A 76 -4.70 16.61 2.40
N VAL A 77 -5.18 17.82 2.12
CA VAL A 77 -5.73 18.68 3.18
C VAL A 77 -7.09 18.07 3.54
N PHE A 78 -7.19 17.47 4.72
CA PHE A 78 -8.25 16.52 5.04
C PHE A 78 -9.64 17.15 4.96
N GLY A 79 -9.85 18.32 5.58
CA GLY A 79 -11.14 19.02 5.54
C GLY A 79 -11.55 19.41 4.11
N GLU A 80 -10.60 19.90 3.30
CA GLU A 80 -10.85 20.22 1.89
C GLU A 80 -11.21 18.96 1.11
N PHE A 81 -10.45 17.88 1.27
CA PHE A 81 -10.71 16.61 0.61
C PHE A 81 -12.13 16.09 0.92
N LEU A 82 -12.54 16.09 2.19
CA LEU A 82 -13.89 15.67 2.59
C LEU A 82 -15.01 16.54 1.99
N SER A 83 -14.71 17.79 1.63
CA SER A 83 -15.66 18.71 0.97
C SER A 83 -15.78 18.49 -0.54
N GLN A 84 -14.80 17.81 -1.16
CA GLN A 84 -14.79 17.53 -2.59
C GLN A 84 -15.57 16.25 -2.95
N PRO A 85 -16.06 16.12 -4.19
CA PRO A 85 -16.74 14.90 -4.64
C PRO A 85 -15.92 13.61 -4.40
N GLU A 86 -14.61 13.68 -4.57
CA GLU A 86 -13.68 12.56 -4.38
C GLU A 86 -13.62 12.08 -2.92
N GLY A 87 -13.86 12.97 -1.95
CA GLY A 87 -13.87 12.63 -0.52
C GLY A 87 -15.25 12.29 0.04
N ALA A 88 -16.32 12.38 -0.76
CA ALA A 88 -17.69 12.19 -0.30
C ALA A 88 -17.94 10.80 0.33
N ALA A 89 -17.35 9.74 -0.24
CA ALA A 89 -17.46 8.39 0.29
C ALA A 89 -16.80 8.25 1.67
N LEU A 90 -15.60 8.81 1.84
CA LEU A 90 -14.92 8.83 3.13
C LEU A 90 -15.70 9.68 4.15
N LYS A 91 -16.14 10.89 3.77
CA LYS A 91 -16.93 11.78 4.63
C LYS A 91 -18.16 11.06 5.18
N LYS A 92 -18.93 10.41 4.29
CA LYS A 92 -20.13 9.67 4.68
C LYS A 92 -19.82 8.54 5.66
N ALA A 93 -18.79 7.75 5.41
CA ALA A 93 -18.41 6.63 6.26
C ALA A 93 -17.91 7.09 7.65
N VAL A 94 -17.07 8.12 7.69
CA VAL A 94 -16.58 8.73 8.94
C VAL A 94 -17.74 9.32 9.74
N ALA A 95 -18.62 10.10 9.08
CA ALA A 95 -19.80 10.67 9.72
C ALA A 95 -20.71 9.59 10.30
N GLN A 96 -20.97 8.50 9.56
CA GLN A 96 -21.75 7.37 10.05
C GLN A 96 -21.12 6.76 11.31
N LYS A 97 -19.80 6.60 11.35
CA LYS A 97 -19.10 6.05 12.50
C LYS A 97 -19.15 6.97 13.73
N LEU A 98 -19.15 8.29 13.51
CA LEU A 98 -19.26 9.30 14.57
C LEU A 98 -20.70 9.58 15.03
N GLY A 99 -21.71 9.05 14.34
CA GLY A 99 -23.12 9.27 14.66
C GLY A 99 -23.78 10.45 13.92
N GLY A 100 -23.15 10.97 12.85
CA GLY A 100 -23.75 11.95 11.94
C GLY A 100 -22.75 12.99 11.41
N GLU A 101 -23.14 13.71 10.35
CA GLU A 101 -22.31 14.77 9.76
C GLU A 101 -22.11 15.95 10.72
N ASP A 102 -23.10 16.31 11.54
CA ASP A 102 -22.97 17.38 12.54
C ASP A 102 -21.93 17.06 13.62
N VAL A 103 -21.73 15.78 13.93
CA VAL A 103 -20.69 15.34 14.87
C VAL A 103 -19.32 15.43 14.21
N LEU A 104 -19.21 15.00 12.95
CA LEU A 104 -17.98 15.15 12.16
C LEU A 104 -17.59 16.62 12.01
N ASN A 105 -18.51 17.50 11.65
CA ASN A 105 -18.21 18.92 11.44
C ASN A 105 -17.71 19.57 12.73
N ARG A 106 -18.38 19.34 13.88
CA ARG A 106 -17.89 19.83 15.18
C ARG A 106 -16.52 19.28 15.54
N LEU A 107 -16.27 18.00 15.27
CA LEU A 107 -14.96 17.40 15.51
C LEU A 107 -13.87 18.04 14.65
N LEU A 108 -14.16 18.37 13.39
CA LEU A 108 -13.24 19.07 12.51
C LEU A 108 -13.01 20.52 12.95
N ASP A 109 -14.03 21.19 13.50
CA ASP A 109 -13.91 22.56 14.06
C ASP A 109 -13.07 22.60 15.36
N GLU A 110 -13.05 21.50 16.13
CA GLU A 110 -12.24 21.35 17.34
C GLU A 110 -10.75 21.09 17.04
N LEU A 111 -10.44 20.58 15.85
CA LEU A 111 -9.09 20.22 15.42
C LEU A 111 -8.48 21.34 14.57
N PRO A 112 -7.15 21.52 14.55
CA PRO A 112 -6.52 22.35 13.54
C PRO A 112 -6.82 21.76 12.15
N SER A 113 -6.62 22.55 11.09
CA SER A 113 -6.62 21.99 9.75
C SER A 113 -5.59 20.84 9.69
N MET A 114 -5.98 19.71 9.09
CA MET A 114 -5.19 18.48 9.11
C MET A 114 -4.70 18.10 7.72
N ASP A 115 -3.50 17.55 7.65
CA ASP A 115 -3.01 16.75 6.54
C ASP A 115 -3.33 15.28 6.77
N PHE A 116 -3.73 14.59 5.70
CA PHE A 116 -3.98 13.16 5.66
C PHE A 116 -3.12 12.51 4.58
N TYR A 117 -2.27 11.55 4.97
CA TYR A 117 -1.30 10.94 4.06
C TYR A 117 -0.74 9.61 4.58
N LEU A 118 0.04 8.95 3.72
CA LEU A 118 0.85 7.78 4.04
C LEU A 118 2.32 8.21 4.06
N PRO A 119 3.00 8.28 5.21
CA PRO A 119 4.37 8.79 5.30
C PRO A 119 5.39 7.88 4.58
N TYR A 120 5.19 6.57 4.62
CA TYR A 120 6.14 5.61 4.06
C TYR A 120 5.79 5.22 2.63
N GLU A 121 6.79 5.25 1.75
CA GLU A 121 6.65 4.87 0.33
C GLU A 121 6.18 3.43 0.17
N THR A 122 6.76 2.51 0.92
CA THR A 122 6.36 1.09 0.93
C THR A 122 4.89 0.90 1.29
N HIS A 123 4.32 1.75 2.16
CA HIS A 123 2.90 1.67 2.50
C HIS A 123 2.02 2.22 1.37
N ARG A 124 2.49 3.26 0.66
CA ARG A 124 1.76 3.80 -0.51
C ARG A 124 1.63 2.78 -1.64
N GLU A 125 2.55 1.84 -1.74
CA GLU A 125 2.59 0.85 -2.82
C GLU A 125 1.71 -0.38 -2.55
N THR A 126 1.51 -0.76 -1.28
CA THR A 126 0.91 -2.06 -0.94
C THR A 126 -0.48 -1.96 -0.32
N TRP A 127 -0.92 -0.76 0.06
CA TRP A 127 -2.09 -0.62 0.91
C TRP A 127 -3.44 -0.89 0.24
N GLU A 128 -3.55 -0.80 -1.10
CA GLU A 128 -4.78 -1.18 -1.80
C GLU A 128 -5.15 -2.65 -1.51
N HIS A 129 -4.13 -3.48 -1.25
CA HIS A 129 -4.25 -4.89 -0.91
C HIS A 129 -4.13 -5.18 0.59
N ALA A 130 -4.02 -4.14 1.44
CA ALA A 130 -3.85 -4.29 2.89
C ALA A 130 -4.99 -5.05 3.57
N LYS A 131 -6.16 -5.17 2.93
CA LYS A 131 -7.40 -5.64 3.57
C LYS A 131 -7.61 -4.88 4.88
N SER A 132 -7.67 -5.58 6.00
CA SER A 132 -7.78 -4.98 7.33
C SER A 132 -6.43 -4.53 7.90
N ASN A 133 -5.28 -5.03 7.42
CA ASN A 133 -3.93 -4.77 7.95
C ASN A 133 -3.42 -3.33 7.66
N LEU A 134 -4.18 -2.34 8.09
CA LEU A 134 -3.87 -0.93 8.03
C LEU A 134 -4.15 -0.29 9.37
N PHE A 135 -3.45 0.80 9.63
CA PHE A 135 -3.65 1.62 10.82
C PHE A 135 -3.86 3.07 10.46
N VAL A 136 -4.60 3.80 11.28
CA VAL A 136 -4.71 5.25 11.21
C VAL A 136 -4.29 5.85 12.54
N THR A 137 -3.39 6.82 12.50
CA THR A 137 -3.00 7.62 13.65
C THR A 137 -3.34 9.08 13.43
N CYS A 138 -3.61 9.81 14.51
CA CYS A 138 -3.84 11.25 14.48
C CYS A 138 -3.02 11.92 15.59
N VAL A 139 -1.98 12.64 15.17
CA VAL A 139 -0.97 13.23 16.04
C VAL A 139 -1.06 14.74 15.95
N LEU A 140 -1.32 15.40 17.09
CA LEU A 140 -1.37 16.86 17.15
C LEU A 140 -0.03 17.50 17.55
N ASP A 141 0.79 16.77 18.30
CA ASP A 141 2.11 17.20 18.73
C ASP A 141 3.19 16.54 17.87
N PRO A 142 3.95 17.28 17.04
CA PRO A 142 5.00 16.71 16.20
C PRO A 142 6.16 16.09 17.01
N ASP A 143 6.32 16.46 18.29
CA ASP A 143 7.38 15.97 19.16
C ASP A 143 7.00 14.72 19.97
N ILE A 144 5.77 14.24 19.80
CA ILE A 144 5.24 13.07 20.51
C ILE A 144 6.14 11.84 20.33
N LYS A 145 6.37 11.11 21.42
CA LYS A 145 7.22 9.91 21.41
C LYS A 145 6.43 8.63 21.19
N GLU A 146 5.15 8.65 21.46
CA GLU A 146 4.27 7.50 21.36
C GLU A 146 2.93 7.94 20.75
N ALA A 147 2.40 7.17 19.82
CA ALA A 147 1.11 7.45 19.21
C ALA A 147 0.27 6.18 19.17
N THR A 148 -0.96 6.29 19.66
CA THR A 148 -1.97 5.25 19.48
C THR A 148 -2.50 5.30 18.06
N SER A 149 -2.57 4.14 17.45
CA SER A 149 -3.05 3.92 16.10
C SER A 149 -4.22 2.95 16.14
N TYR A 150 -5.20 3.18 15.27
CA TYR A 150 -6.44 2.40 15.21
C TYR A 150 -6.49 1.55 13.96
N HIS A 151 -6.85 0.29 14.14
CA HIS A 151 -7.18 -0.65 13.08
C HIS A 151 -8.68 -0.54 12.72
N PRO A 152 -9.12 -0.97 11.51
CA PRO A 152 -10.52 -0.81 11.11
C PRO A 152 -11.55 -1.51 12.00
N ASP A 153 -11.16 -2.59 12.69
CA ASP A 153 -12.01 -3.30 13.65
C ASP A 153 -12.13 -2.58 15.02
N GLY A 154 -11.38 -1.50 15.23
CA GLY A 154 -11.35 -0.72 16.46
C GLY A 154 -10.20 -1.08 17.41
N SER A 155 -9.50 -2.19 17.16
CA SER A 155 -8.30 -2.53 17.94
C SER A 155 -7.20 -1.49 17.77
N THR A 156 -6.31 -1.43 18.75
CA THR A 156 -5.27 -0.40 18.81
C THR A 156 -3.88 -0.98 18.95
N GLU A 157 -2.91 -0.25 18.41
CA GLU A 157 -1.48 -0.48 18.63
C GLU A 157 -0.81 0.86 18.97
N THR A 158 0.15 0.85 19.88
CA THR A 158 0.93 2.04 20.22
C THR A 158 2.32 1.92 19.63
N PHE A 159 2.69 2.89 18.80
CA PHE A 159 4.01 2.95 18.17
C PHE A 159 4.88 3.99 18.85
N THR A 160 6.11 3.60 19.22
CA THR A 160 7.05 4.45 19.99
C THR A 160 8.20 5.01 19.13
N SER A 161 8.29 4.59 17.87
CA SER A 161 9.30 5.11 16.95
C SER A 161 8.95 4.84 15.49
N ARG A 162 9.58 5.59 14.57
CA ARG A 162 9.53 5.33 13.12
C ARG A 162 10.06 3.93 12.78
N GLN A 163 11.05 3.44 13.53
CA GLN A 163 11.61 2.11 13.32
C GLN A 163 10.60 1.03 13.68
N ALA A 164 9.88 1.18 14.80
CA ALA A 164 8.82 0.25 15.19
C ALA A 164 7.73 0.15 14.12
N ILE A 165 7.34 1.27 13.52
CA ILE A 165 6.36 1.29 12.42
C ILE A 165 6.90 0.57 11.17
N LYS A 166 8.17 0.75 10.85
CA LYS A 166 8.81 0.13 9.68
C LYS A 166 9.03 -1.37 9.85
N GLU A 167 9.31 -1.80 11.08
CA GLU A 167 9.48 -3.22 11.45
C GLU A 167 8.15 -3.93 11.67
N ALA A 168 7.09 -3.19 11.99
CA ALA A 168 5.75 -3.72 12.06
C ALA A 168 5.36 -4.31 10.71
N LYS A 169 4.82 -5.52 10.71
CA LYS A 169 4.32 -6.20 9.51
C LYS A 169 2.95 -5.63 9.08
N ILE A 170 2.84 -4.31 9.04
CA ILE A 170 1.64 -3.60 8.62
C ILE A 170 1.71 -3.32 7.13
N ALA A 171 0.58 -3.42 6.44
CA ALA A 171 0.54 -3.06 5.02
C ALA A 171 0.46 -1.54 4.85
N ALA A 172 -0.19 -0.84 5.77
CA ALA A 172 -0.29 0.62 5.70
C ALA A 172 -0.43 1.30 7.06
N MET A 173 0.11 2.51 7.17
CA MET A 173 -0.14 3.40 8.31
C MET A 173 -0.45 4.80 7.80
N PHE A 174 -1.72 5.16 7.85
CA PHE A 174 -2.18 6.51 7.57
C PHE A 174 -1.89 7.43 8.75
N SER A 175 -1.56 8.67 8.44
CA SER A 175 -1.31 9.69 9.45
C SER A 175 -2.16 10.93 9.17
N LEU A 176 -2.81 11.39 10.23
CA LEU A 176 -3.40 12.71 10.36
C LEU A 176 -2.48 13.56 11.23
N HIS A 177 -2.08 14.74 10.76
CA HIS A 177 -1.33 15.70 11.56
C HIS A 177 -1.71 17.14 11.20
N PRO A 178 -1.43 18.14 12.06
CA PRO A 178 -1.67 19.54 11.72
C PRO A 178 -1.06 19.90 10.36
N GLN A 179 -1.84 20.63 9.57
CA GLN A 179 -1.51 21.00 8.20
C GLN A 179 -0.18 21.75 8.15
N GLU A 180 0.74 21.24 7.34
CA GLU A 180 2.03 21.90 7.10
C GLU A 180 1.99 22.81 5.86
N PRO A 181 2.96 23.74 5.71
CA PRO A 181 3.18 24.44 4.45
C PRO A 181 3.36 23.43 3.30
N LYS A 182 2.55 23.59 2.25
CA LYS A 182 2.52 22.64 1.15
C LYS A 182 3.66 22.87 0.17
N ILE A 183 4.37 21.79 -0.14
CA ILE A 183 5.31 21.76 -1.25
C ILE A 183 4.61 21.11 -2.42
N HIS A 184 4.26 21.93 -3.43
CA HIS A 184 3.79 21.40 -4.70
C HIS A 184 4.85 20.47 -5.29
N LYS A 185 4.39 19.33 -5.82
CA LYS A 185 5.18 18.43 -6.66
C LYS A 185 5.95 19.31 -7.66
N ASP A 186 5.25 20.17 -8.41
CA ASP A 186 5.78 21.01 -9.50
C ASP A 186 6.56 22.28 -9.12
N SER A 187 6.77 22.57 -7.83
CA SER A 187 7.40 23.84 -7.42
C SER A 187 8.84 23.99 -7.92
N LEU A 188 9.25 25.20 -8.33
CA LEU A 188 10.64 25.50 -8.76
C LEU A 188 11.69 25.20 -7.68
N SER A 189 11.30 25.23 -6.40
CA SER A 189 12.10 24.81 -5.26
C SER A 189 12.24 23.28 -5.16
N ALA A 190 11.20 22.51 -5.55
CA ALA A 190 11.32 21.08 -5.79
C ALA A 190 12.16 20.80 -7.06
N ARG A 191 12.02 21.60 -8.13
CA ARG A 191 12.89 21.50 -9.33
C ARG A 191 14.37 21.82 -9.06
N ARG A 192 14.69 22.69 -8.08
CA ARG A 192 16.07 22.95 -7.62
C ARG A 192 16.60 21.93 -6.60
N LYS A 193 15.74 21.10 -5.99
CA LYS A 193 16.10 20.14 -4.94
C LYS A 193 15.60 18.70 -5.17
N GLY A 194 15.24 18.37 -6.42
CA GLY A 194 14.80 17.04 -6.82
C GLY A 194 13.29 16.89 -6.94
N TYR A 195 12.91 16.29 -8.07
CA TYR A 195 11.58 15.82 -8.51
C TYR A 195 10.71 16.80 -9.29
N VAL A 196 10.48 16.46 -10.58
CA VAL A 196 9.20 16.43 -11.31
C VAL A 196 9.41 16.12 -12.81
N VAL A 197 8.65 15.29 -13.56
CA VAL A 197 7.48 14.44 -13.25
C VAL A 197 6.91 13.74 -14.51
N THR A 198 6.01 12.76 -14.27
CA THR A 198 4.87 12.26 -15.09
C THR A 198 5.05 11.36 -16.32
N SER A 199 4.33 10.24 -16.26
CA SER A 199 3.50 9.75 -17.36
C SER A 199 2.09 10.39 -17.31
N SER A 200 1.89 11.37 -18.19
CA SER A 200 0.68 11.67 -19.00
C SER A 200 -0.72 11.70 -18.36
N ARG A 201 -1.31 12.91 -18.32
CA ARG A 201 -2.52 13.13 -19.14
C ARG A 201 -2.75 14.55 -19.66
N ASN A 202 -1.97 15.58 -19.30
CA ASN A 202 -2.05 16.87 -20.00
C ASN A 202 -0.74 17.69 -19.96
N GLY A 203 -0.05 17.77 -21.11
CA GLY A 203 0.44 19.03 -21.67
C GLY A 203 1.67 19.77 -21.10
N GLY A 204 2.29 19.36 -19.99
CA GLY A 204 3.49 20.05 -19.48
C GLY A 204 4.80 19.44 -20.01
N LYS A 205 5.47 20.08 -20.98
CA LYS A 205 6.80 19.65 -21.46
C LYS A 205 7.83 19.67 -20.31
N ILE A 206 8.39 18.50 -19.97
CA ILE A 206 9.61 18.38 -19.17
C ILE A 206 10.74 19.07 -19.96
N GLN A 207 11.40 20.06 -19.35
CA GLN A 207 12.49 20.85 -19.98
C GLN A 207 13.89 20.28 -19.69
N ALA A 208 14.03 19.08 -19.14
CA ALA A 208 15.28 18.36 -19.30
C ALA A 208 15.41 17.98 -20.78
N SER A 209 16.44 18.48 -21.46
CA SER A 209 16.66 18.15 -22.87
C SER A 209 16.88 16.66 -23.10
N THR A 210 17.10 15.87 -22.05
CA THR A 210 17.38 14.42 -22.06
C THR A 210 16.80 13.73 -20.82
N THR A 211 16.12 12.60 -20.99
CA THR A 211 15.54 11.72 -19.95
C THR A 211 16.06 10.29 -20.11
N THR A 212 16.17 9.50 -19.05
CA THR A 212 16.52 8.07 -19.16
C THR A 212 15.27 7.20 -19.10
N ARG A 213 15.19 6.24 -20.01
CA ARG A 213 14.04 5.35 -20.17
C ARG A 213 14.47 3.90 -20.28
N VAL A 214 13.63 2.99 -19.81
CA VAL A 214 13.67 1.58 -20.20
C VAL A 214 12.97 1.47 -21.55
N VAL A 215 13.67 0.93 -22.54
CA VAL A 215 13.14 0.73 -23.90
C VAL A 215 12.96 -0.73 -24.28
N GLY A 216 13.65 -1.62 -23.57
CA GLY A 216 13.61 -3.05 -23.79
C GLY A 216 13.77 -3.82 -22.48
N ILE A 217 13.04 -4.92 -22.36
CA ILE A 217 13.22 -5.91 -21.31
C ILE A 217 13.33 -7.27 -21.99
N LYS A 218 14.40 -8.01 -21.70
CA LYS A 218 14.53 -9.44 -22.03
C LYS A 218 14.40 -10.20 -20.71
N ASN A 219 13.27 -10.85 -20.52
CA ASN A 219 12.97 -11.63 -19.34
C ASN A 219 13.43 -13.08 -19.52
N TYR A 220 14.21 -13.60 -18.58
CA TYR A 220 14.67 -14.98 -18.54
C TYR A 220 14.02 -15.77 -17.39
N THR A 221 13.17 -15.14 -16.58
CA THR A 221 12.47 -15.81 -15.49
C THR A 221 11.24 -16.51 -16.01
N ASN A 222 10.96 -17.65 -15.39
CA ASN A 222 9.75 -18.40 -15.60
C ASN A 222 9.07 -18.50 -14.24
N ASP A 223 7.95 -17.81 -14.07
CA ASP A 223 7.16 -17.80 -12.83
C ASP A 223 6.44 -19.15 -12.58
N GLY A 224 6.85 -20.19 -13.32
CA GLY A 224 6.34 -21.53 -13.23
C GLY A 224 4.96 -21.68 -13.86
N ILE A 225 4.40 -22.88 -13.71
CA ILE A 225 3.10 -23.30 -14.25
C ILE A 225 1.91 -22.44 -13.78
N PHE A 226 2.08 -21.61 -12.75
CA PHE A 226 1.03 -20.77 -12.18
C PHE A 226 1.25 -19.25 -12.37
N GLY A 227 2.37 -18.85 -12.97
CA GLY A 227 2.76 -17.44 -13.09
C GLY A 227 2.07 -16.72 -14.24
N GLY A 228 1.58 -15.51 -13.97
CA GLY A 228 1.07 -14.60 -15.00
C GLY A 228 2.19 -14.03 -15.86
N ASP A 229 1.94 -12.87 -16.46
CA ASP A 229 3.06 -12.08 -16.97
C ASP A 229 3.90 -11.58 -15.78
N CYS A 230 5.23 -11.59 -15.92
CA CYS A 230 6.17 -11.02 -14.97
C CYS A 230 6.01 -9.48 -14.97
N GLU A 231 5.71 -8.90 -13.82
CA GLU A 231 5.48 -7.46 -13.68
C GLU A 231 6.72 -6.74 -13.15
N PHE A 232 7.44 -6.03 -14.02
CA PHE A 232 8.65 -5.31 -13.63
C PHE A 232 8.37 -3.88 -13.21
N TYR A 233 8.93 -3.46 -12.07
CA TYR A 233 9.06 -2.05 -11.73
C TYR A 233 10.49 -1.68 -11.33
N PHE A 234 10.81 -0.40 -11.50
CA PHE A 234 12.17 0.11 -11.35
C PHE A 234 12.19 1.18 -10.27
N MET A 235 13.18 1.11 -9.38
CA MET A 235 13.51 2.20 -8.46
C MET A 235 14.88 2.75 -8.85
N SER A 236 14.94 3.99 -9.32
CA SER A 236 16.17 4.57 -9.84
C SER A 236 16.62 5.78 -9.01
N ARG A 237 17.92 5.91 -8.74
CA ARG A 237 18.46 7.11 -8.08
C ARG A 237 19.87 7.41 -8.54
N ARG A 238 20.30 8.66 -8.53
CA ARG A 238 21.74 8.92 -8.67
C ARG A 238 22.50 8.40 -7.46
N LEU A 239 23.77 8.08 -7.67
CA LEU A 239 24.64 7.61 -6.59
C LEU A 239 24.87 8.66 -5.48
N ASP A 240 24.81 9.93 -5.82
CA ASP A 240 24.93 11.06 -4.89
C ASP A 240 23.58 11.52 -4.31
N GLU A 241 22.49 10.87 -4.68
CA GLU A 241 21.14 11.17 -4.18
C GLU A 241 20.67 10.15 -3.14
N SER A 242 19.97 10.64 -2.12
CA SER A 242 19.41 9.78 -1.07
C SER A 242 18.06 9.15 -1.44
N HIS A 243 17.34 9.71 -2.42
CA HIS A 243 15.97 9.33 -2.78
C HIS A 243 15.93 8.58 -4.12
N ALA A 244 15.00 7.64 -4.28
CA ALA A 244 14.79 6.90 -5.51
C ALA A 244 13.44 7.21 -6.15
N THR A 245 13.42 7.20 -7.48
CA THR A 245 12.24 7.36 -8.33
C THR A 245 11.70 5.98 -8.62
N LYS A 246 10.50 5.67 -8.14
CA LYS A 246 9.76 4.51 -8.62
C LYS A 246 9.12 4.81 -9.98
N SER A 247 9.34 3.91 -10.93
CA SER A 247 8.72 3.95 -12.25
C SER A 247 7.36 3.27 -12.24
N GLY A 248 6.61 3.45 -13.34
CA GLY A 248 5.49 2.55 -13.66
C GLY A 248 5.92 1.10 -13.88
N MET A 249 4.92 0.24 -14.04
CA MET A 249 5.08 -1.22 -14.18
C MET A 249 5.09 -1.66 -15.65
N VAL A 250 5.85 -2.71 -15.98
CA VAL A 250 5.88 -3.34 -17.30
C VAL A 250 5.60 -4.83 -17.19
N SER A 251 4.51 -5.26 -17.81
CA SER A 251 4.14 -6.68 -17.96
C SER A 251 4.94 -7.31 -19.09
N VAL A 252 5.70 -8.36 -18.79
CA VAL A 252 6.49 -9.14 -19.75
C VAL A 252 6.14 -10.61 -19.57
N LYS A 253 5.89 -11.32 -20.68
CA LYS A 253 5.60 -12.75 -20.60
C LYS A 253 6.73 -13.52 -19.89
N PRO A 254 6.42 -14.63 -19.21
CA PRO A 254 7.45 -15.53 -18.69
C PRO A 254 8.30 -16.08 -19.84
N ALA A 255 9.56 -16.40 -19.54
CA ALA A 255 10.49 -17.02 -20.47
C ALA A 255 10.15 -18.50 -20.69
N LEU A 256 10.45 -19.00 -21.89
CA LEU A 256 10.52 -20.43 -22.14
C LEU A 256 11.92 -20.95 -21.78
N PRO A 257 12.10 -22.27 -21.53
CA PRO A 257 13.42 -22.85 -21.39
C PRO A 257 14.30 -22.43 -22.57
N ASP A 258 15.44 -21.81 -22.26
CA ASP A 258 16.45 -21.31 -23.22
C ASP A 258 16.02 -20.17 -24.16
N LEU A 259 14.84 -19.56 -23.96
CA LEU A 259 14.38 -18.44 -24.77
C LEU A 259 13.75 -17.32 -23.94
N ALA A 260 14.43 -16.17 -23.91
CA ALA A 260 13.93 -14.99 -23.25
C ALA A 260 12.65 -14.44 -23.91
N SER A 261 11.71 -14.04 -23.07
CA SER A 261 10.57 -13.24 -23.50
C SER A 261 10.99 -11.78 -23.61
N THR A 262 10.68 -11.12 -24.73
CA THR A 262 11.11 -9.74 -24.97
C THR A 262 9.93 -8.78 -25.00
N LYS A 263 10.12 -7.59 -24.42
CA LYS A 263 9.14 -6.51 -24.44
C LYS A 263 9.81 -5.19 -24.73
N ASN A 264 9.41 -4.56 -25.82
CA ASN A 264 9.70 -3.14 -26.04
C ASN A 264 8.76 -2.30 -25.18
N THR A 265 9.32 -1.27 -24.56
CA THR A 265 8.59 -0.33 -23.72
C THR A 265 9.16 1.08 -23.93
N ASN A 266 8.62 2.04 -23.21
CA ASN A 266 9.09 3.42 -23.26
C ASN A 266 8.88 4.05 -21.88
N LEU A 267 9.31 3.31 -20.87
CA LEU A 267 9.06 3.61 -19.47
C LEU A 267 10.09 4.60 -18.98
N PHE A 268 9.62 5.76 -18.53
CA PHE A 268 10.45 6.75 -17.86
C PHE A 268 10.93 6.20 -16.52
N ILE A 269 12.23 6.30 -16.25
CA ILE A 269 12.79 5.91 -14.95
C ILE A 269 13.58 7.03 -14.28
N TYR A 270 14.12 8.02 -15.02
CA TYR A 270 14.95 9.06 -14.42
C TYR A 270 15.00 10.36 -15.26
N ASP A 271 15.01 11.52 -14.58
CA ASP A 271 15.03 12.85 -15.20
C ASP A 271 16.46 13.37 -15.41
N GLY A 272 17.14 12.81 -16.42
CA GLY A 272 18.47 13.22 -16.85
C GLY A 272 19.08 12.18 -17.78
N ALA A 273 20.26 12.48 -18.35
CA ALA A 273 21.01 11.50 -19.14
C ALA A 273 21.93 10.66 -18.25
N ILE A 274 21.85 9.34 -18.34
CA ILE A 274 22.86 8.45 -17.73
C ILE A 274 24.17 8.55 -18.51
N SER A 275 25.27 8.64 -17.76
CA SER A 275 26.63 8.73 -18.30
C SER A 275 27.66 8.32 -17.23
N ALA A 276 28.92 8.17 -17.62
CA ALA A 276 30.00 7.81 -16.69
C ALA A 276 30.12 8.78 -15.51
N SER A 277 29.79 10.05 -15.73
CA SER A 277 29.75 11.11 -14.71
C SER A 277 28.40 11.29 -14.02
N ASN A 278 27.33 10.66 -14.52
CA ASN A 278 25.98 10.73 -13.96
C ASN A 278 25.38 9.32 -13.85
N LYS A 279 25.90 8.56 -12.88
CA LYS A 279 25.54 7.16 -12.68
C LYS A 279 24.22 7.01 -11.93
N LEU A 280 23.42 6.03 -12.36
CA LEU A 280 22.12 5.72 -11.80
C LEU A 280 22.16 4.33 -11.16
N LYS A 281 21.84 4.23 -9.88
CA LYS A 281 21.51 2.95 -9.24
C LYS A 281 20.06 2.62 -9.56
N VAL A 282 19.85 1.54 -10.32
CA VAL A 282 18.53 1.05 -10.72
C VAL A 282 18.29 -0.28 -10.02
N ARG A 283 17.29 -0.33 -9.14
CA ARG A 283 16.78 -1.57 -8.55
C ARG A 283 15.61 -2.05 -9.37
N VAL A 284 15.57 -3.35 -9.65
CA VAL A 284 14.50 -4.01 -10.40
C VAL A 284 13.77 -4.95 -9.45
N LYS A 285 12.45 -4.90 -9.50
CA LYS A 285 11.61 -5.79 -8.72
C LYS A 285 10.54 -6.40 -9.61
N GLU A 286 10.21 -7.64 -9.29
CA GLU A 286 9.07 -8.34 -9.88
C GLU A 286 7.91 -8.31 -8.89
N ALA A 287 6.76 -7.82 -9.34
CA ALA A 287 5.50 -7.97 -8.64
C ALA A 287 4.89 -9.31 -9.08
N ASP A 288 5.31 -10.41 -8.46
CA ASP A 288 4.96 -11.76 -8.92
C ASP A 288 3.54 -12.21 -8.50
N GLY A 289 2.82 -11.38 -7.73
CA GLY A 289 1.47 -11.69 -7.26
C GLY A 289 1.36 -13.04 -6.55
N GLY A 290 2.46 -13.60 -6.04
CA GLY A 290 2.53 -14.96 -5.52
C GLY A 290 1.57 -15.20 -4.36
N VAL A 291 1.29 -16.48 -4.05
CA VAL A 291 0.35 -16.89 -2.97
C VAL A 291 0.73 -16.33 -1.58
N ASN A 292 1.98 -15.91 -1.41
CA ASN A 292 2.51 -15.27 -0.20
C ASN A 292 2.78 -13.76 -0.35
N GLY A 293 2.47 -13.16 -1.50
CA GLY A 293 2.41 -11.70 -1.71
C GLY A 293 3.71 -10.92 -1.46
N GLY A 294 4.86 -11.48 -1.82
CA GLY A 294 6.16 -10.80 -1.70
C GLY A 294 6.70 -10.40 -3.06
N ASP A 295 6.98 -9.11 -3.28
CA ASP A 295 7.72 -8.66 -4.46
C ASP A 295 9.13 -9.26 -4.44
N ASP A 296 9.48 -10.02 -5.47
CA ASP A 296 10.82 -10.56 -5.62
C ASP A 296 11.80 -9.44 -6.00
N ASP A 297 12.80 -9.21 -5.14
CA ASP A 297 13.89 -8.28 -5.44
C ASP A 297 14.85 -8.94 -6.42
N TYR A 298 14.83 -8.48 -7.67
CA TYR A 298 15.75 -8.94 -8.71
C TYR A 298 17.11 -8.24 -8.61
N GLY A 299 17.35 -7.48 -7.55
CA GLY A 299 18.60 -6.81 -7.29
C GLY A 299 18.69 -5.44 -7.96
N TYR A 300 19.91 -4.94 -8.09
CA TYR A 300 20.16 -3.64 -8.68
C TYR A 300 21.40 -3.67 -9.57
N PHE A 301 21.46 -2.71 -10.48
CA PHE A 301 22.64 -2.42 -11.30
C PHE A 301 22.99 -0.93 -11.24
N ILE A 302 24.23 -0.61 -11.57
CA ILE A 302 24.68 0.77 -11.73
C ILE A 302 24.77 1.06 -13.23
N ALA A 303 23.88 1.92 -13.70
CA ALA A 303 23.90 2.40 -15.06
C ALA A 303 24.80 3.63 -15.18
N ASP A 304 25.72 3.58 -16.12
CA ASP A 304 26.71 4.62 -16.43
C ASP A 304 26.74 4.97 -17.93
N GLY A 305 25.74 4.52 -18.69
CA GLY A 305 25.51 4.87 -20.08
C GLY A 305 24.25 4.21 -20.65
N PRO A 306 23.75 4.63 -21.82
CA PRO A 306 22.66 3.93 -22.49
C PRO A 306 23.16 2.59 -23.03
N ASP A 307 22.77 1.49 -22.38
CA ASP A 307 23.21 0.12 -22.70
C ASP A 307 22.23 -0.93 -22.15
N ASP A 308 22.52 -2.20 -22.39
CA ASP A 308 21.89 -3.37 -21.79
C ASP A 308 22.51 -3.67 -20.41
N TYR A 309 21.66 -3.79 -19.39
CA TYR A 309 22.07 -4.07 -18.01
C TYR A 309 21.44 -5.36 -17.47
N GLU A 310 22.27 -6.26 -16.92
CA GLU A 310 21.84 -7.53 -16.34
C GLU A 310 21.40 -7.38 -14.87
N THR A 311 20.25 -7.94 -14.50
CA THR A 311 19.68 -7.84 -13.14
C THR A 311 20.19 -8.93 -12.18
N SER A 312 21.50 -9.24 -12.18
CA SER A 312 21.97 -10.37 -11.34
C SER A 312 23.43 -10.33 -10.88
N LYS A 313 24.22 -9.31 -11.24
CA LYS A 313 25.68 -9.36 -11.08
C LYS A 313 26.31 -8.45 -10.03
N ASN A 314 25.56 -7.76 -9.17
CA ASN A 314 26.19 -6.86 -8.18
C ASN A 314 25.75 -7.06 -6.72
N GLU A 315 26.78 -7.22 -5.90
CA GLU A 315 26.82 -7.51 -4.47
C GLU A 315 25.95 -6.55 -3.63
N GLY A 316 25.20 -7.12 -2.68
CA GLY A 316 24.45 -6.35 -1.68
C GLY A 316 23.03 -6.86 -1.40
N ALA A 317 22.66 -8.06 -1.84
CA ALA A 317 21.48 -8.74 -1.32
C ALA A 317 21.72 -9.02 0.17
N ILE A 318 21.16 -8.18 1.05
CA ILE A 318 21.06 -8.50 2.47
C ILE A 318 20.02 -9.62 2.57
N GLY A 319 20.49 -10.87 2.61
CA GLY A 319 19.68 -12.05 2.90
C GLY A 319 19.41 -13.03 1.74
N GLY A 320 19.93 -12.78 0.53
CA GLY A 320 19.85 -13.72 -0.59
C GLY A 320 21.22 -14.33 -0.90
N PHE A 321 21.27 -15.63 -1.19
CA PHE A 321 22.50 -16.29 -1.67
C PHE A 321 23.09 -15.48 -2.84
N PRO A 322 24.38 -15.09 -2.81
CA PRO A 322 25.00 -14.48 -3.97
C PRO A 322 24.87 -15.44 -5.14
N GLY A 323 24.40 -14.94 -6.30
CA GLY A 323 24.35 -15.74 -7.52
C GLY A 323 25.75 -16.31 -7.80
N HIS A 324 25.80 -17.58 -8.21
CA HIS A 324 27.07 -18.19 -8.56
C HIS A 324 27.54 -17.63 -9.91
N ASP A 325 28.85 -17.44 -10.06
CA ASP A 325 29.45 -17.15 -11.37
C ASP A 325 29.02 -18.23 -12.37
N GLY A 326 28.14 -17.87 -13.30
CA GLY A 326 27.59 -18.76 -14.32
C GLY A 326 26.06 -18.83 -14.37
N ASP A 327 25.35 -18.30 -13.36
CA ASP A 327 23.89 -18.23 -13.43
C ASP A 327 23.44 -17.20 -14.51
N PRO A 328 22.46 -17.53 -15.35
CA PRO A 328 21.93 -16.60 -16.34
C PRO A 328 21.25 -15.42 -15.65
N PRO A 329 21.30 -14.21 -16.24
CA PRO A 329 20.63 -13.06 -15.66
C PRO A 329 19.12 -13.27 -15.65
N LYS A 330 18.46 -12.85 -14.55
CA LYS A 330 16.99 -12.90 -14.45
C LYS A 330 16.32 -12.04 -15.54
N ALA A 331 16.84 -10.84 -15.77
CA ALA A 331 16.44 -9.97 -16.86
C ALA A 331 17.62 -9.17 -17.42
N ILE A 332 17.48 -8.75 -18.67
CA ILE A 332 18.32 -7.70 -19.30
C ILE A 332 17.44 -6.49 -19.56
N ILE A 333 17.87 -5.34 -19.04
CA ILE A 333 17.16 -4.06 -19.13
C ILE A 333 17.92 -3.13 -20.06
N THR A 334 17.30 -2.77 -21.19
CA THR A 334 17.86 -1.82 -22.14
C THR A 334 17.49 -0.39 -21.74
N LEU A 335 18.49 0.44 -21.48
CA LEU A 335 18.32 1.85 -21.15
C LEU A 335 18.70 2.76 -22.32
N GLU A 336 17.92 3.82 -22.53
CA GLU A 336 18.25 4.87 -23.49
C GLU A 336 18.12 6.26 -22.86
N ASN A 337 18.99 7.16 -23.31
CA ASN A 337 18.84 8.60 -23.10
C ASN A 337 17.98 9.17 -24.22
N LYS A 338 16.77 9.61 -23.89
CA LYS A 338 15.86 10.28 -24.80
C LYS A 338 15.92 11.78 -24.61
N GLY A 339 16.52 12.47 -25.57
CA GLY A 339 16.52 13.92 -25.70
C GLY A 339 16.29 14.36 -27.14
N ASN A 340 15.72 15.55 -27.33
CA ASN A 340 15.26 16.04 -28.64
C ASN A 340 16.31 15.93 -29.75
#